data_AF-A0A168DQ13-F1
#
_entry.id   AF-A0A168DQ13-F1
#
_cell.length_a   1.000
_cell.length_b   1.000
_cell.length_c   1.000
_cell.angle_alpha   90.00
_cell.angle_beta   90.00
_cell.angle_gamma   90.00
#
_symmetry.space_group_name_H-M   'P 1'
#
loop_
_entity.id
_entity.type
_entity.pdbx_description
1 polymer ?
#
loop_
_entity_poly.entity_id
_entity_poly.type
_entity_poly.pdbx_seq_one_letter_code
_entity_poly.pdbx_strand_id
1 'polypeptide(L)'
;MHFANLLHGLHPHTQERLVSVGGKNKSHIAGHDLVLSAPKACSVLWALSDDTQRHQVLLCHQKAVAETLKWVEEQYAICRRGKGGRIKENVAGVVVASFQHFTSRDLDPQLHTHCYIFNIGQRQDGTWGAILSKPIYNAQKQIGHRYRENLTAQLKALGLQTNHLNETIEISGITRETEIHYSKRRQEILKLAEQSNATTARQFERISLMTRRKKTQMPLAELQKTWKRQAEFLNLSIPAITPEQSEEQHHIITATPRQRLREAVDRIRNLAMEGAAQMPLNSAVKLLRAVYRRLTASIARRQNSHIEQLEHHNEQNTEPQQLLYNQKTRLHQ
;
A
#
# COMPACT_ATOMS: atom_id res chain seq x y z
N MET A 1 13.84 11.00 6.93
CA MET A 1 15.18 10.55 6.46
C MET A 1 15.14 9.18 5.78
N HIS A 2 14.48 8.16 6.33
CA HIS A 2 14.47 6.78 5.76
C HIS A 2 14.03 6.67 4.28
N PHE A 3 12.91 7.31 3.90
CA PHE A 3 12.42 7.29 2.51
C PHE A 3 13.46 7.88 1.54
N ALA A 4 14.06 9.01 1.89
CA ALA A 4 15.08 9.67 1.08
C ALA A 4 16.33 8.80 0.90
N ASN A 5 16.78 8.13 1.97
CA ASN A 5 17.92 7.20 1.89
C ASN A 5 17.65 6.07 0.88
N LEU A 6 16.46 5.48 0.93
CA LEU A 6 16.05 4.45 -0.03
C LEU A 6 15.97 4.97 -1.47
N LEU A 7 15.57 6.24 -1.70
CA LEU A 7 15.63 6.84 -3.05
C LEU A 7 17.06 6.92 -3.61
N HIS A 8 18.07 6.98 -2.74
CA HIS A 8 19.48 7.06 -3.13
C HIS A 8 20.19 5.69 -3.15
N GLY A 9 19.45 4.61 -2.95
CA GLY A 9 20.02 3.26 -2.92
C GLY A 9 20.77 2.94 -1.63
N LEU A 10 20.42 3.61 -0.53
CA LEU A 10 21.08 3.51 0.77
C LEU A 10 20.17 2.80 1.79
N HIS A 11 20.81 2.12 2.74
CA HIS A 11 20.13 1.51 3.87
C HIS A 11 19.48 2.62 4.72
N PRO A 12 18.20 2.48 5.15
CA PRO A 12 17.44 3.57 5.74
C PRO A 12 18.05 4.10 7.05
N HIS A 13 18.74 3.25 7.82
CA HIS A 13 19.33 3.60 9.11
C HIS A 13 20.84 3.85 9.02
N THR A 14 21.60 2.87 8.51
CA THR A 14 23.08 2.92 8.46
C THR A 14 23.64 3.77 7.32
N GLN A 15 22.79 4.12 6.33
CA GLN A 15 23.18 4.84 5.11
C GLN A 15 24.21 4.11 4.24
N GLU A 16 24.50 2.84 4.54
CA GLU A 16 25.34 1.98 3.72
C GLU A 16 24.72 1.79 2.33
N ARG A 17 25.57 1.71 1.32
CA ARG A 17 25.11 1.55 -0.06
C ARG A 17 24.63 0.12 -0.30
N LEU A 18 23.34 -0.03 -0.59
CA LEU A 18 22.71 -1.32 -0.90
C LEU A 18 22.84 -1.69 -2.38
N VAL A 19 23.03 -0.68 -3.24
CA VAL A 19 23.06 -0.89 -4.69
C VAL A 19 24.17 -0.08 -5.34
N SER A 20 24.94 -0.76 -6.19
CA SER A 20 26.00 -0.15 -6.98
C SER A 20 25.42 0.92 -7.92
N VAL A 21 26.09 2.06 -7.97
CA VAL A 21 25.76 3.12 -8.93
C VAL A 21 26.44 2.79 -10.26
N GLY A 22 25.65 2.66 -11.34
CA GLY A 22 26.14 2.28 -12.66
C GLY A 22 25.45 3.08 -13.78
N GLY A 23 25.79 2.77 -15.03
CA GLY A 23 25.27 3.48 -16.21
C GLY A 23 26.08 4.72 -16.58
N LYS A 24 25.81 5.27 -17.79
CA LYS A 24 26.58 6.39 -18.37
C LYS A 24 26.61 7.64 -17.47
N ASN A 25 25.53 7.89 -16.73
CA ASN A 25 25.37 9.08 -15.91
C ASN A 25 25.79 8.89 -14.45
N LYS A 26 26.29 7.68 -14.07
CA LYS A 26 26.65 7.32 -12.69
C LYS A 26 25.60 7.78 -11.68
N SER A 27 24.32 7.59 -11.99
CA SER A 27 23.20 7.95 -11.12
C SER A 27 22.35 6.73 -10.82
N HIS A 28 21.90 6.62 -9.57
CA HIS A 28 20.98 5.57 -9.16
C HIS A 28 19.57 5.93 -9.62
N ILE A 29 18.89 5.01 -10.31
CA ILE A 29 17.45 5.11 -10.56
C ILE A 29 16.78 4.79 -9.23
N ALA A 30 16.04 5.73 -8.65
CA ALA A 30 15.47 5.59 -7.30
C ALA A 30 14.42 4.47 -7.15
N GLY A 31 13.64 4.23 -8.19
CA GLY A 31 12.52 3.29 -8.12
C GLY A 31 11.50 3.52 -9.23
N HIS A 32 10.39 2.79 -9.11
CA HIS A 32 9.29 2.79 -10.06
C HIS A 32 7.96 2.84 -9.31
N ASP A 33 7.05 3.67 -9.79
CA ASP A 33 5.73 3.83 -9.19
C ASP A 33 4.72 2.91 -9.88
N LEU A 34 4.15 1.97 -9.13
CA LEU A 34 3.05 1.11 -9.56
C LEU A 34 1.76 1.65 -8.93
N VAL A 35 0.93 2.31 -9.73
CA VAL A 35 -0.32 2.90 -9.25
C VAL A 35 -1.49 1.93 -9.43
N LEU A 36 -2.01 1.40 -8.32
CA LEU A 36 -3.19 0.53 -8.32
C LEU A 36 -4.43 1.38 -8.06
N SER A 37 -5.23 1.59 -9.10
CA SER A 37 -6.45 2.39 -9.05
C SER A 37 -7.68 1.49 -9.04
N ALA A 38 -8.53 1.65 -8.02
CA ALA A 38 -9.81 0.94 -7.96
C ALA A 38 -10.71 1.35 -9.14
N PRO A 39 -11.58 0.45 -9.64
CA PRO A 39 -12.66 0.81 -10.56
C PRO A 39 -13.52 1.94 -9.99
N LYS A 40 -14.16 2.70 -10.88
CA LYS A 40 -14.94 3.88 -10.47
C LYS A 40 -16.05 3.49 -9.49
N ALA A 41 -16.77 2.40 -9.73
CA ALA A 41 -17.80 1.90 -8.84
C ALA A 41 -17.32 1.75 -7.39
N CYS A 42 -16.15 1.13 -7.17
CA CYS A 42 -15.56 0.98 -5.83
C CYS A 42 -15.21 2.34 -5.20
N SER A 43 -14.70 3.29 -5.99
CA SER A 43 -14.41 4.65 -5.49
C SER A 43 -15.68 5.41 -5.10
N VAL A 44 -16.76 5.26 -5.86
CA VAL A 44 -18.08 5.84 -5.55
C VAL A 44 -18.67 5.21 -4.30
N LEU A 45 -18.65 3.87 -4.20
CA LEU A 45 -19.10 3.15 -3.02
C LEU A 45 -18.44 3.72 -1.77
N TRP A 46 -17.11 3.75 -1.77
CA TRP A 46 -16.32 4.30 -0.67
C TRP A 46 -16.69 5.75 -0.33
N ALA A 47 -16.91 6.61 -1.33
CA ALA A 47 -17.20 8.02 -1.12
C ALA A 47 -18.59 8.29 -0.51
N LEU A 48 -19.58 7.48 -0.89
CA LEU A 48 -20.97 7.67 -0.48
C LEU A 48 -21.33 6.90 0.80
N SER A 49 -20.55 5.89 1.17
CA SER A 49 -20.70 5.13 2.40
C SER A 49 -20.64 5.99 3.68
N ASP A 50 -21.29 5.49 4.73
CA ASP A 50 -21.03 5.93 6.11
C ASP A 50 -19.61 5.58 6.55
N ASP A 51 -19.21 6.01 7.74
CA ASP A 51 -17.84 5.88 8.22
C ASP A 51 -17.39 4.43 8.40
N THR A 52 -18.30 3.56 8.85
CA THR A 52 -18.05 2.14 9.08
C THR A 52 -17.86 1.42 7.75
N GLN A 53 -18.83 1.57 6.84
CA GLN A 53 -18.82 0.97 5.51
C GLN A 53 -17.63 1.46 4.69
N ARG A 54 -17.34 2.77 4.76
CA ARG A 54 -16.21 3.38 4.06
C ARG A 54 -14.88 2.79 4.53
N HIS A 55 -14.74 2.53 5.84
CA HIS A 55 -13.57 1.84 6.37
C HIS A 55 -13.45 0.40 5.85
N GLN A 56 -14.57 -0.34 5.77
CA GLN A 56 -14.57 -1.71 5.24
C GLN A 56 -14.16 -1.76 3.76
N VAL A 57 -14.75 -0.92 2.91
CA VAL A 57 -14.39 -0.83 1.48
C VAL A 57 -12.91 -0.46 1.32
N LEU A 58 -12.42 0.43 2.19
CA LEU A 58 -11.02 0.79 2.22
C LEU A 58 -10.12 -0.40 2.57
N LEU A 59 -10.47 -1.20 3.57
CA LEU A 59 -9.72 -2.40 3.92
C LEU A 59 -9.69 -3.41 2.76
N CYS A 60 -10.79 -3.58 2.02
CA CYS A 60 -10.82 -4.43 0.83
C CYS A 60 -9.80 -3.97 -0.22
N HIS A 61 -9.73 -2.66 -0.48
CA HIS A 61 -8.72 -2.06 -1.36
C HIS A 61 -7.30 -2.32 -0.87
N GLN A 62 -7.02 -2.08 0.42
CA GLN A 62 -5.70 -2.27 1.00
C GLN A 62 -5.23 -3.74 0.94
N LYS A 63 -6.12 -4.69 1.23
CA LYS A 63 -5.84 -6.12 1.10
C LYS A 63 -5.54 -6.50 -0.35
N ALA A 64 -6.36 -6.05 -1.29
CA ALA A 64 -6.15 -6.29 -2.71
C ALA A 64 -4.80 -5.72 -3.21
N VAL A 65 -4.42 -4.53 -2.76
CA VAL A 65 -3.10 -3.95 -3.04
C VAL A 65 -1.98 -4.82 -2.49
N ALA A 66 -2.07 -5.25 -1.23
CA ALA A 66 -1.04 -6.07 -0.59
C ALA A 66 -0.88 -7.44 -1.26
N GLU A 67 -1.98 -8.13 -1.57
CA GLU A 67 -1.99 -9.42 -2.28
C GLU A 67 -1.40 -9.28 -3.69
N THR A 68 -1.70 -8.17 -4.37
CA THR A 68 -1.13 -7.89 -5.69
C THR A 68 0.37 -7.64 -5.62
N LEU A 69 0.84 -6.85 -4.65
CA LEU A 69 2.27 -6.56 -4.49
C LEU A 69 3.06 -7.82 -4.16
N LYS A 70 2.51 -8.70 -3.31
CA LYS A 70 3.11 -10.01 -3.04
C LYS A 70 3.24 -10.84 -4.32
N TRP A 71 2.18 -10.90 -5.12
CA TRP A 71 2.22 -11.59 -6.40
C TRP A 71 3.23 -10.96 -7.37
N VAL A 72 3.36 -9.63 -7.40
CA VAL A 72 4.37 -8.92 -8.22
C VAL A 72 5.79 -9.27 -7.78
N GLU A 73 6.05 -9.31 -6.48
CA GLU A 73 7.34 -9.72 -5.90
C GLU A 73 7.70 -11.13 -6.34
N GLU A 74 6.77 -12.08 -6.20
CA GLU A 74 6.99 -13.49 -6.52
C GLU A 74 7.22 -13.74 -8.02
N GLN A 75 6.49 -13.03 -8.89
CA GLN A 75 6.47 -13.35 -10.33
C GLN A 75 7.40 -12.49 -11.19
N TYR A 76 7.68 -11.24 -10.79
CA TYR A 76 8.34 -10.26 -11.67
C TYR A 76 9.51 -9.52 -11.04
N ALA A 77 9.70 -9.58 -9.72
CA ALA A 77 10.83 -8.91 -9.09
C ALA A 77 12.12 -9.71 -9.28
N ILE A 78 13.01 -9.16 -10.09
CA ILE A 78 14.29 -9.76 -10.47
C ILE A 78 15.40 -8.79 -10.13
N CYS A 79 16.43 -9.27 -9.44
CA CYS A 79 17.67 -8.52 -9.22
C CYS A 79 18.72 -8.82 -10.29
N ARG A 80 19.65 -7.89 -10.45
CA ARG A 80 20.79 -8.01 -11.38
C ARG A 80 22.12 -8.09 -10.63
N ARG A 81 23.06 -8.87 -11.15
CA ARG A 81 24.44 -9.01 -10.63
C ARG A 81 25.47 -9.21 -11.75
N GLY A 82 26.73 -9.00 -11.42
CA GLY A 82 27.89 -9.17 -12.32
C GLY A 82 28.09 -8.03 -13.30
N LYS A 83 29.14 -8.13 -14.13
CA LYS A 83 29.50 -7.08 -15.11
C LYS A 83 28.32 -6.79 -16.05
N GLY A 84 27.85 -5.53 -16.03
CA GLY A 84 26.69 -5.10 -16.81
C GLY A 84 25.35 -5.68 -16.36
N GLY A 85 25.27 -6.30 -15.16
CA GLY A 85 24.05 -6.91 -14.64
C GLY A 85 23.54 -8.07 -15.49
N ARG A 86 24.47 -8.90 -16.00
CA ARG A 86 24.20 -10.05 -16.88
C ARG A 86 23.52 -11.21 -16.15
N ILE A 87 23.81 -11.38 -14.86
CA ILE A 87 23.18 -12.40 -14.03
C ILE A 87 21.85 -11.84 -13.53
N LYS A 88 20.78 -12.60 -13.75
CA LYS A 88 19.42 -12.28 -13.30
C LYS A 88 18.99 -13.35 -12.32
N GLU A 89 18.47 -12.93 -11.18
CA GLU A 89 18.02 -13.84 -10.13
C GLU A 89 16.77 -13.28 -9.46
N ASN A 90 15.89 -14.16 -8.98
CA ASN A 90 14.70 -13.75 -8.24
C ASN A 90 15.11 -13.10 -6.92
N VAL A 91 14.36 -12.07 -6.51
CA VAL A 91 14.55 -11.45 -5.21
C VAL A 91 14.07 -12.38 -4.09
N ALA A 92 14.64 -12.22 -2.90
CA ALA A 92 14.05 -12.69 -1.64
C ALA A 92 13.00 -11.70 -1.11
N GLY A 93 13.08 -10.43 -1.52
CA GLY A 93 12.07 -9.42 -1.22
C GLY A 93 12.34 -8.07 -1.87
N VAL A 94 11.31 -7.24 -1.96
CA VAL A 94 11.37 -5.85 -2.40
C VAL A 94 11.00 -4.87 -1.29
N VAL A 95 11.45 -3.63 -1.42
CA VAL A 95 11.02 -2.53 -0.55
C VAL A 95 10.00 -1.67 -1.31
N VAL A 96 8.82 -1.49 -0.73
CA VAL A 96 7.73 -0.71 -1.32
C VAL A 96 7.19 0.29 -0.31
N ALA A 97 7.01 1.54 -0.73
CA ALA A 97 6.24 2.53 0.01
C ALA A 97 4.86 2.71 -0.64
N SER A 98 3.80 2.53 0.14
CA SER A 98 2.42 2.64 -0.34
C SER A 98 1.79 3.95 0.13
N PHE A 99 1.44 4.83 -0.82
CA PHE A 99 0.76 6.10 -0.55
C PHE A 99 -0.65 6.05 -1.09
N GLN A 100 -1.62 6.08 -0.18
CA GLN A 100 -3.01 5.95 -0.54
C GLN A 100 -3.67 7.32 -0.73
N HIS A 101 -4.39 7.47 -1.82
CA HIS A 101 -5.10 8.68 -2.21
C HIS A 101 -6.57 8.37 -2.52
N PHE A 102 -7.41 9.41 -2.44
CA PHE A 102 -8.87 9.28 -2.48
C PHE A 102 -9.55 10.10 -3.58
N THR A 103 -8.83 11.00 -4.23
CA THR A 103 -9.41 12.02 -5.11
C THR A 103 -8.70 12.04 -6.45
N SER A 104 -9.46 12.26 -7.51
CA SER A 104 -8.90 12.60 -8.82
C SER A 104 -8.35 14.05 -8.81
N ARG A 105 -7.84 14.50 -9.95
CA ARG A 105 -7.45 15.91 -10.13
C ARG A 105 -8.63 16.86 -10.11
N ASP A 106 -9.78 16.39 -10.59
CA ASP A 106 -11.03 17.16 -10.64
C ASP A 106 -11.89 16.91 -9.39
N LEU A 107 -11.25 16.44 -8.31
CA LEU A 107 -11.85 16.24 -7.01
C LEU A 107 -12.99 15.20 -6.97
N ASP A 108 -13.09 14.35 -8.01
CA ASP A 108 -13.99 13.19 -7.98
C ASP A 108 -13.43 12.08 -7.08
N PRO A 109 -14.29 11.20 -6.52
CA PRO A 109 -13.86 9.99 -5.84
C PRO A 109 -12.94 9.14 -6.72
N GLN A 110 -11.74 8.86 -6.25
CA GLN A 110 -10.78 8.01 -6.94
C GLN A 110 -9.86 7.35 -5.92
N LEU A 111 -10.24 6.15 -5.47
CA LEU A 111 -9.41 5.35 -4.57
C LEU A 111 -8.25 4.74 -5.35
N HIS A 112 -7.02 5.09 -4.97
CA HIS A 112 -5.82 4.56 -5.60
C HIS A 112 -4.64 4.55 -4.62
N THR A 113 -3.73 3.61 -4.82
CA THR A 113 -2.48 3.55 -4.05
C THR A 113 -1.29 3.63 -5.00
N HIS A 114 -0.42 4.60 -4.76
CA HIS A 114 0.92 4.65 -5.33
C HIS A 114 1.80 3.67 -4.58
N CYS A 115 2.20 2.58 -5.23
CA CYS A 115 3.12 1.61 -4.68
C CYS A 115 4.50 1.89 -5.26
N TYR A 116 5.26 2.74 -4.57
CA TYR A 116 6.60 3.11 -4.99
C TYR A 116 7.57 1.98 -4.65
N ILE A 117 7.93 1.20 -5.65
CA ILE A 117 8.90 0.10 -5.55
C ILE A 117 10.29 0.73 -5.68
N PHE A 118 11.04 0.75 -4.58
CA PHE A 118 12.42 1.22 -4.61
C PHE A 118 13.26 0.31 -5.49
N ASN A 119 14.26 0.86 -6.16
CA ASN A 119 15.17 0.08 -6.99
C ASN A 119 16.24 -0.65 -6.15
N ILE A 120 15.77 -1.34 -5.11
CA ILE A 120 16.57 -2.06 -4.13
C ILE A 120 15.80 -3.35 -3.83
N GLY A 121 16.35 -4.48 -4.24
CA GLY A 121 15.84 -5.82 -3.94
C GLY A 121 16.86 -6.62 -3.16
N GLN A 122 16.40 -7.37 -2.17
CA GLN A 122 17.24 -8.33 -1.47
C GLN A 122 17.33 -9.60 -2.31
N ARG A 123 18.52 -10.16 -2.47
CA ARG A 123 18.74 -11.45 -3.13
C ARG A 123 18.62 -12.59 -2.13
N GLN A 124 18.57 -13.81 -2.65
CA GLN A 124 18.50 -15.04 -1.84
C GLN A 124 19.72 -15.24 -0.93
N ASP A 125 20.88 -14.69 -1.28
CA ASP A 125 22.09 -14.73 -0.44
C ASP A 125 22.15 -13.62 0.62
N GLY A 126 21.07 -12.83 0.76
CA GLY A 126 20.97 -11.72 1.69
C GLY A 126 21.63 -10.43 1.22
N THR A 127 22.42 -10.45 0.13
CA THR A 127 22.98 -9.24 -0.46
C THR A 127 21.93 -8.45 -1.23
N TRP A 128 22.21 -7.18 -1.52
CA TRP A 128 21.26 -6.28 -2.16
C TRP A 128 21.66 -5.95 -3.61
N GLY A 129 20.66 -5.68 -4.44
CA GLY A 129 20.84 -5.44 -5.87
C GLY A 129 19.74 -4.57 -6.47
N ALA A 130 20.04 -4.00 -7.64
CA ALA A 130 19.06 -3.20 -8.37
C ALA A 130 18.00 -4.13 -8.98
N ILE A 131 16.75 -3.68 -8.95
CA ILE A 131 15.62 -4.39 -9.53
C ILE A 131 15.59 -4.12 -11.03
N LEU A 132 15.40 -5.17 -11.83
CA LEU A 132 15.08 -5.03 -13.23
C LEU A 132 13.60 -4.69 -13.35
N SER A 133 13.28 -3.46 -13.75
CA SER A 133 11.90 -2.98 -13.85
C SER A 133 11.15 -3.41 -15.11
N LYS A 134 11.87 -3.81 -16.16
CA LYS A 134 11.27 -4.19 -17.45
C LYS A 134 10.25 -5.34 -17.35
N PRO A 135 10.49 -6.43 -16.60
CA PRO A 135 9.48 -7.46 -16.31
C PRO A 135 8.19 -6.88 -15.73
N ILE A 136 8.29 -6.07 -14.67
CA ILE A 136 7.13 -5.44 -14.01
C ILE A 136 6.38 -4.53 -15.01
N TYR A 137 7.11 -3.70 -15.75
CA TYR A 137 6.53 -2.81 -16.76
C TYR A 137 5.79 -3.58 -17.85
N ASN A 138 6.40 -4.65 -18.39
CA ASN A 138 5.78 -5.48 -19.41
C ASN A 138 4.51 -6.19 -18.89
N ALA A 139 4.47 -6.52 -17.60
CA ALA A 139 3.35 -7.18 -16.95
C ALA A 139 2.24 -6.22 -16.47
N GLN A 140 2.34 -4.90 -16.70
CA GLN A 140 1.42 -3.90 -16.14
C GLN A 140 -0.08 -4.22 -16.33
N LYS A 141 -0.47 -4.79 -17.48
CA LYS A 141 -1.87 -5.19 -17.72
C LYS A 141 -2.26 -6.37 -16.83
N GLN A 142 -1.43 -7.40 -16.78
CA GLN A 142 -1.64 -8.60 -15.95
C GLN A 142 -1.72 -8.24 -14.47
N ILE A 143 -0.85 -7.34 -14.00
CA ILE A 143 -0.89 -6.79 -12.64
C ILE A 143 -2.22 -6.08 -12.37
N GLY A 144 -2.68 -5.26 -13.32
CA GLY A 144 -3.98 -4.61 -13.23
C GLY A 144 -5.15 -5.60 -13.12
N HIS A 145 -5.13 -6.69 -13.90
CA HIS A 145 -6.14 -7.74 -13.80
C HIS A 145 -6.09 -8.45 -12.45
N ARG A 146 -4.90 -8.88 -12.00
CA ARG A 146 -4.73 -9.52 -10.70
C ARG A 146 -5.25 -8.66 -9.56
N TYR A 147 -4.96 -7.36 -9.60
CA TYR A 147 -5.49 -6.42 -8.62
C TYR A 147 -7.02 -6.37 -8.60
N ARG A 148 -7.65 -6.34 -9.78
CA ARG A 148 -9.13 -6.35 -9.88
C ARG A 148 -9.71 -7.67 -9.39
N GLU A 149 -9.10 -8.80 -9.69
CA GLU A 149 -9.52 -10.11 -9.17
C GLU A 149 -9.46 -10.14 -7.63
N ASN A 150 -8.33 -9.73 -7.05
CA ASN A 150 -8.16 -9.66 -5.60
C ASN A 150 -9.20 -8.71 -4.98
N LEU A 151 -9.42 -7.53 -5.58
CA LEU A 151 -10.43 -6.58 -5.10
C LEU A 151 -11.85 -7.17 -5.17
N THR A 152 -12.22 -7.81 -6.28
CA THR A 152 -13.52 -8.49 -6.41
C THR A 152 -13.72 -9.51 -5.29
N ALA A 153 -12.72 -10.35 -5.01
CA ALA A 153 -12.80 -11.34 -3.95
C ALA A 153 -13.06 -10.69 -2.57
N GLN A 154 -12.35 -9.60 -2.26
CA GLN A 154 -12.53 -8.86 -1.00
C GLN A 154 -13.90 -8.16 -0.92
N LEU A 155 -14.43 -7.64 -2.03
CA LEU A 155 -15.76 -7.01 -2.07
C LEU A 155 -16.88 -8.05 -1.92
N LYS A 156 -16.75 -9.23 -2.56
CA LYS A 156 -17.68 -10.35 -2.38
C LYS A 156 -17.71 -10.84 -0.93
N ALA A 157 -16.54 -10.99 -0.31
CA ALA A 157 -16.42 -11.37 1.10
C ALA A 157 -17.01 -10.31 2.05
N LEU A 158 -17.19 -9.07 1.60
CA LEU A 158 -17.87 -8.01 2.32
C LEU A 158 -19.41 -8.04 2.13
N GLY A 159 -19.93 -9.00 1.35
CA GLY A 159 -21.36 -9.16 1.05
C GLY A 159 -21.85 -8.36 -0.15
N LEU A 160 -20.95 -7.78 -0.96
CA LEU A 160 -21.33 -7.03 -2.16
C LEU A 160 -21.49 -7.97 -3.36
N GLN A 161 -22.58 -7.77 -4.10
CA GLN A 161 -22.76 -8.43 -5.39
C GLN A 161 -21.95 -7.70 -6.45
N THR A 162 -21.05 -8.44 -7.11
CA THR A 162 -20.14 -7.89 -8.12
C THR A 162 -20.17 -8.71 -9.39
N ASN A 163 -20.19 -8.04 -10.54
CA ASN A 163 -20.09 -8.65 -11.85
C ASN A 163 -18.82 -8.19 -12.57
N HIS A 164 -18.41 -8.95 -13.59
CA HIS A 164 -17.32 -8.57 -14.48
C HIS A 164 -17.89 -8.20 -15.84
N LEU A 165 -17.69 -6.95 -16.26
CA LEU A 165 -17.99 -6.49 -17.61
C LEU A 165 -16.72 -5.88 -18.21
N ASN A 166 -16.29 -6.34 -19.39
CA ASN A 166 -15.21 -5.73 -20.18
C ASN A 166 -13.98 -5.31 -19.35
N GLU A 167 -13.43 -6.26 -18.59
CA GLU A 167 -12.26 -6.11 -17.71
C GLU A 167 -12.43 -5.21 -16.47
N THR A 168 -13.60 -4.59 -16.26
CA THR A 168 -13.93 -3.82 -15.05
C THR A 168 -14.80 -4.62 -14.08
N ILE A 169 -14.86 -4.12 -12.84
CA ILE A 169 -15.75 -4.62 -11.79
C ILE A 169 -16.99 -3.71 -11.78
N GLU A 170 -18.16 -4.31 -11.89
CA GLU A 170 -19.44 -3.67 -11.58
C GLU A 170 -19.87 -4.07 -10.17
N ILE A 171 -20.46 -3.13 -9.45
CA ILE A 171 -21.02 -3.37 -8.11
C ILE A 171 -22.51 -3.12 -8.22
N SER A 172 -23.34 -4.13 -7.90
CA SER A 172 -24.80 -3.99 -7.94
C SER A 172 -25.26 -2.80 -7.10
N GLY A 173 -26.16 -1.99 -7.65
CA GLY A 173 -26.61 -0.75 -7.03
C GLY A 173 -25.81 0.49 -7.44
N ILE A 174 -24.62 0.35 -8.03
CA ILE A 174 -23.89 1.48 -8.63
C ILE A 174 -24.06 1.45 -10.14
N THR A 175 -24.83 2.39 -10.66
CA THR A 175 -25.17 2.45 -12.09
C THR A 175 -24.04 3.04 -12.92
N ARG A 176 -24.05 2.75 -14.22
CA ARG A 176 -23.11 3.35 -15.18
C ARG A 176 -23.20 4.88 -15.21
N GLU A 177 -24.41 5.42 -15.07
CA GLU A 177 -24.66 6.86 -14.99
C GLU A 177 -23.96 7.47 -13.77
N THR A 178 -24.06 6.81 -12.61
CA THR A 178 -23.35 7.21 -11.38
C THR A 178 -21.84 7.26 -11.61
N GLU A 179 -21.28 6.22 -12.24
CA GLU A 179 -19.85 6.20 -12.54
C GLU A 179 -19.43 7.33 -13.48
N ILE A 180 -20.22 7.58 -14.53
CA ILE A 180 -19.96 8.67 -15.48
C ILE A 180 -19.97 10.00 -14.75
N HIS A 181 -20.98 10.27 -13.90
CA HIS A 181 -21.08 11.50 -13.12
C HIS A 181 -19.80 11.80 -12.32
N TYR A 182 -19.23 10.78 -11.66
CA TYR A 182 -17.99 10.88 -10.88
C TYR A 182 -16.70 10.63 -11.71
N SER A 183 -16.76 10.78 -13.03
CA SER A 183 -15.63 10.57 -13.94
C SER A 183 -15.32 11.80 -14.81
N LYS A 184 -15.43 13.01 -14.25
CA LYS A 184 -15.28 14.29 -14.97
C LYS A 184 -13.96 14.34 -15.75
N ARG A 185 -12.86 13.91 -15.14
CA ARG A 185 -11.55 13.89 -15.79
C ARG A 185 -11.51 13.02 -17.05
N ARG A 186 -12.14 11.85 -16.99
CA ARG A 186 -12.20 10.92 -18.11
C ARG A 186 -13.06 11.49 -19.23
N GLN A 187 -14.19 12.13 -18.90
CA GLN A 187 -15.05 12.79 -19.88
C GLN A 187 -14.32 13.93 -20.60
N GLU A 188 -13.58 14.78 -19.87
CA GLU A 188 -12.78 15.87 -20.47
C GLU A 188 -11.72 15.32 -21.44
N ILE A 189 -10.99 14.27 -21.03
CA ILE A 189 -9.99 13.61 -21.88
C ILE A 189 -10.63 13.01 -23.14
N LEU A 190 -11.77 12.32 -23.01
CA LEU A 190 -12.46 11.70 -24.15
C LEU A 190 -12.95 12.75 -25.16
N LYS A 191 -13.56 13.84 -24.67
CA LYS A 191 -14.00 14.95 -25.52
C LYS A 191 -12.85 15.56 -26.32
N LEU A 192 -11.71 15.79 -25.67
CA LEU A 192 -10.52 16.33 -26.34
C LEU A 192 -9.87 15.34 -27.29
N ALA A 193 -9.89 14.04 -26.96
CA ALA A 193 -9.39 12.99 -27.83
C ALA A 193 -10.21 12.90 -29.12
N GLU A 194 -11.53 12.99 -29.01
CA GLU A 194 -12.44 13.05 -30.16
C GLU A 194 -12.16 14.29 -31.02
N GLN A 195 -12.09 15.48 -30.41
CA GLN A 195 -11.79 16.74 -31.12
C GLN A 195 -10.44 16.75 -31.84
N SER A 196 -9.48 15.95 -31.36
CA SER A 196 -8.13 15.85 -31.93
C SER A 196 -7.90 14.58 -32.74
N ASN A 197 -8.95 13.77 -32.98
CA ASN A 197 -8.86 12.46 -33.64
C ASN A 197 -7.77 11.54 -33.04
N ALA A 198 -7.58 11.60 -31.73
CA ALA A 198 -6.61 10.79 -31.01
C ALA A 198 -7.12 9.36 -30.82
N THR A 199 -6.34 8.38 -31.28
CA THR A 199 -6.71 6.95 -31.25
C THR A 199 -5.72 6.09 -30.46
N THR A 200 -4.53 6.61 -30.16
CA THR A 200 -3.45 5.85 -29.50
C THR A 200 -3.28 6.21 -28.02
N ALA A 201 -2.85 5.24 -27.20
CA ALA A 201 -2.59 5.46 -25.78
C ALA A 201 -1.63 6.64 -25.50
N ARG A 202 -0.61 6.81 -26.36
CA ARG A 202 0.36 7.92 -26.26
C ARG A 202 -0.27 9.29 -26.53
N GLN A 203 -1.22 9.37 -27.46
CA GLN A 203 -1.97 10.62 -27.69
C GLN A 203 -2.89 10.93 -26.50
N PHE A 204 -3.58 9.93 -25.94
CA PHE A 204 -4.38 10.07 -24.72
C PHE A 204 -3.55 10.54 -23.53
N GLU A 205 -2.36 9.98 -23.32
CA GLU A 205 -1.42 10.43 -22.28
C GLU A 205 -1.03 11.89 -22.48
N ARG A 206 -0.68 12.28 -23.72
CA ARG A 206 -0.32 13.65 -24.06
C ARG A 206 -1.48 14.64 -23.80
N ILE A 207 -2.71 14.29 -24.15
CA ILE A 207 -3.91 15.09 -23.83
C ILE A 207 -4.08 15.21 -22.31
N SER A 208 -3.92 14.10 -21.58
CA SER A 208 -4.02 14.08 -20.12
C SER A 208 -2.99 14.99 -19.45
N LEU A 209 -1.76 15.06 -20.00
CA LEU A 209 -0.70 15.92 -19.47
C LEU A 209 -0.94 17.40 -19.78
N MET A 210 -1.36 17.74 -21.01
CA MET A 210 -1.57 19.14 -21.41
C MET A 210 -2.78 19.80 -20.72
N THR A 211 -3.84 19.03 -20.46
CA THR A 211 -5.06 19.56 -19.81
C THR A 211 -5.04 19.39 -18.29
N ARG A 212 -3.88 19.02 -17.76
CA ARG A 212 -3.67 18.82 -16.33
C ARG A 212 -3.72 20.16 -15.59
N ARG A 213 -4.82 20.43 -14.89
CA ARG A 213 -4.92 21.57 -13.97
C ARG A 213 -4.04 21.36 -12.73
N LYS A 214 -3.62 22.48 -12.12
CA LYS A 214 -2.92 22.46 -10.83
C LYS A 214 -3.85 21.84 -9.78
N LYS A 215 -3.31 20.97 -8.93
CA LYS A 215 -4.10 20.26 -7.92
C LYS A 215 -4.56 21.27 -6.86
N THR A 216 -5.86 21.50 -6.77
CA THR A 216 -6.49 22.20 -5.64
C THR A 216 -6.55 21.23 -4.45
N GLN A 217 -6.17 21.71 -3.27
CA GLN A 217 -6.31 20.91 -2.05
C GLN A 217 -7.64 21.28 -1.38
N MET A 218 -8.50 20.28 -1.17
CA MET A 218 -9.71 20.41 -0.37
C MET A 218 -9.68 19.33 0.71
N PRO A 219 -10.07 19.63 1.96
CA PRO A 219 -10.17 18.63 3.01
C PRO A 219 -11.12 17.51 2.60
N LEU A 220 -10.75 16.26 2.92
CA LEU A 220 -11.54 15.09 2.52
C LEU A 220 -12.97 15.12 3.06
N ALA A 221 -13.17 15.64 4.27
CA ALA A 221 -14.50 15.76 4.87
C ALA A 221 -15.43 16.67 4.06
N GLU A 222 -14.90 17.77 3.48
CA GLU A 222 -15.68 18.68 2.64
C GLU A 222 -16.00 18.07 1.28
N LEU A 223 -15.07 17.29 0.72
CA LEU A 223 -15.30 16.52 -0.49
C LEU A 223 -16.39 15.46 -0.29
N GLN A 224 -16.37 14.75 0.84
CA GLN A 224 -17.39 13.77 1.18
C GLN A 224 -18.79 14.39 1.27
N LYS A 225 -18.92 15.55 1.94
CA LYS A 225 -20.18 16.31 1.96
C LYS A 225 -20.63 16.68 0.56
N THR A 226 -19.70 17.13 -0.28
CA THR A 226 -19.97 17.53 -1.67
C THR A 226 -20.48 16.35 -2.50
N TRP A 227 -19.82 15.19 -2.40
CA TRP A 227 -20.24 13.98 -3.11
C TRP A 227 -21.59 13.47 -2.62
N LYS A 228 -21.85 13.45 -1.31
CA LYS A 228 -23.16 13.05 -0.77
C LYS A 228 -24.29 13.95 -1.28
N ARG A 229 -24.10 15.28 -1.27
CA ARG A 229 -25.07 16.23 -1.85
C ARG A 229 -25.29 16.01 -3.35
N GLN A 230 -24.24 15.72 -4.10
CA GLN A 230 -24.36 15.38 -5.53
C GLN A 230 -25.18 14.10 -5.74
N ALA A 231 -24.95 13.07 -4.92
CA ALA A 231 -25.72 11.84 -4.96
C ALA A 231 -27.18 12.05 -4.60
N GLU A 232 -27.47 12.81 -3.53
CA GLU A 232 -28.84 13.16 -3.10
C GLU A 232 -29.60 13.91 -4.20
N PHE A 233 -28.99 14.95 -4.78
CA PHE A 233 -29.60 15.75 -5.85
C PHE A 233 -29.98 14.90 -7.08
N LEU A 234 -29.20 13.87 -7.37
CA LEU A 234 -29.39 12.96 -8.51
C LEU A 234 -30.15 11.68 -8.14
N ASN A 235 -30.65 11.56 -6.91
CA ASN A 235 -31.30 10.35 -6.39
C ASN A 235 -30.46 9.07 -6.57
N LEU A 236 -29.14 9.18 -6.45
CA LEU A 236 -28.22 8.06 -6.55
C LEU A 236 -28.17 7.31 -5.23
N SER A 237 -28.34 5.99 -5.28
CA SER A 237 -28.20 5.12 -4.12
C SER A 237 -26.95 4.25 -4.25
N ILE A 238 -26.49 3.74 -3.11
CA ILE A 238 -25.44 2.72 -3.05
C ILE A 238 -25.99 1.45 -2.40
N PRO A 239 -25.46 0.26 -2.73
CA PRO A 239 -25.85 -0.96 -2.06
C PRO A 239 -25.51 -0.92 -0.57
N ALA A 240 -26.37 -1.52 0.26
CA ALA A 240 -26.05 -1.77 1.65
C ALA A 240 -24.96 -2.84 1.76
N ILE A 241 -23.99 -2.61 2.66
CA ILE A 241 -22.99 -3.62 3.01
C ILE A 241 -23.59 -4.53 4.07
N THR A 242 -23.89 -5.77 3.69
CA THR A 242 -24.40 -6.82 4.58
C THR A 242 -23.33 -7.89 4.70
N PRO A 243 -22.41 -7.79 5.67
CA PRO A 243 -21.31 -8.74 5.75
C PRO A 243 -21.84 -10.16 5.97
N GLU A 244 -21.56 -11.07 5.03
CA GLU A 244 -21.75 -12.50 5.23
C GLU A 244 -20.79 -12.93 6.35
N GLN A 245 -21.36 -13.28 7.52
CA GLN A 245 -20.69 -13.80 8.71
C GLN A 245 -19.84 -12.76 9.49
N SER A 246 -20.52 -11.95 10.32
CA SER A 246 -19.96 -10.75 10.97
C SER A 246 -19.88 -10.82 12.50
N GLU A 247 -19.06 -11.72 13.03
CA GLU A 247 -18.54 -11.56 14.41
C GLU A 247 -17.02 -11.36 14.41
N GLU A 248 -16.25 -12.15 13.65
CA GLU A 248 -14.79 -12.01 13.60
C GLU A 248 -14.31 -10.72 12.94
N GLN A 249 -14.96 -10.26 11.86
CA GLN A 249 -14.54 -9.06 11.15
C GLN A 249 -14.83 -7.78 11.93
N HIS A 250 -15.96 -7.70 12.64
CA HIS A 250 -16.33 -6.53 13.45
C HIS A 250 -15.35 -6.34 14.64
N HIS A 251 -14.84 -7.43 15.20
CA HIS A 251 -13.84 -7.40 16.26
C HIS A 251 -12.45 -6.96 15.73
N ILE A 252 -12.04 -7.44 14.55
CA ILE A 252 -10.79 -6.99 13.89
C ILE A 252 -10.83 -5.49 13.57
N ILE A 253 -12.01 -4.96 13.22
CA ILE A 253 -12.22 -3.56 12.79
C ILE A 253 -12.14 -2.56 13.96
N THR A 254 -12.56 -2.95 15.17
CA THR A 254 -12.56 -2.07 16.35
C THR A 254 -11.28 -2.17 17.19
N ALA A 255 -10.46 -3.21 16.97
CA ALA A 255 -9.26 -3.48 17.73
C ALA A 255 -8.05 -2.61 17.31
N THR A 256 -7.45 -1.94 18.29
CA THR A 256 -6.15 -1.25 18.15
C THR A 256 -5.06 -2.20 17.63
N PRO A 257 -3.97 -1.69 17.02
CA PRO A 257 -2.86 -2.53 16.58
C PRO A 257 -2.30 -3.48 17.66
N ARG A 258 -2.34 -3.06 18.93
CA ARG A 258 -1.93 -3.90 20.08
C ARG A 258 -2.94 -5.02 20.36
N GLN A 259 -4.23 -4.74 20.29
CA GLN A 259 -5.29 -5.74 20.46
C GLN A 259 -5.23 -6.79 19.34
N ARG A 260 -5.12 -6.35 18.08
CA ARG A 260 -4.96 -7.24 16.92
C ARG A 260 -3.75 -8.17 17.03
N LEU A 261 -2.63 -7.67 17.55
CA LEU A 261 -1.45 -8.48 17.81
C LEU A 261 -1.70 -9.51 18.92
N ARG A 262 -2.32 -9.09 20.03
CA ARG A 262 -2.62 -9.98 21.16
C ARG A 262 -3.53 -11.13 20.72
N GLU A 263 -4.60 -10.83 20.00
CA GLU A 263 -5.52 -11.82 19.47
C GLU A 263 -4.86 -12.77 18.46
N ALA A 264 -3.99 -12.26 17.58
CA ALA A 264 -3.24 -13.12 16.66
C ALA A 264 -2.32 -14.08 17.42
N VAL A 265 -1.67 -13.61 18.49
CA VAL A 265 -0.85 -14.45 19.37
C VAL A 265 -1.72 -15.50 20.09
N ASP A 266 -2.89 -15.13 20.59
CA ASP A 266 -3.80 -16.03 21.29
C ASP A 266 -4.41 -17.07 20.33
N ARG A 267 -4.77 -16.69 19.09
CA ARG A 267 -5.21 -17.64 18.05
C ARG A 267 -4.13 -18.68 17.72
N ILE A 268 -2.89 -18.23 17.50
CA ILE A 268 -1.76 -19.14 17.24
C ILE A 268 -1.52 -20.07 18.43
N ARG A 269 -1.64 -19.55 19.66
CA ARG A 269 -1.54 -20.36 20.88
C ARG A 269 -2.65 -21.42 20.93
N ASN A 270 -3.90 -21.04 20.70
CA ASN A 270 -5.05 -21.95 20.78
C ASN A 270 -4.95 -23.05 19.71
N LEU A 271 -4.66 -22.69 18.46
CA LEU A 271 -4.45 -23.67 17.38
C LEU A 271 -3.28 -24.63 17.69
N ALA A 272 -2.21 -24.13 18.30
CA ALA A 272 -1.10 -24.97 18.72
C ALA A 272 -1.48 -25.91 19.88
N MET A 273 -2.34 -25.47 20.81
CA MET A 273 -2.85 -26.29 21.91
C MET A 273 -3.84 -27.35 21.42
N GLU A 274 -4.75 -26.99 20.52
CA GLU A 274 -5.68 -27.93 19.88
C GLU A 274 -4.93 -28.99 19.06
N GLY A 275 -3.97 -28.56 18.24
CA GLY A 275 -3.10 -29.47 17.50
C GLY A 275 -2.30 -30.38 18.45
N ALA A 276 -1.75 -29.82 19.52
CA ALA A 276 -1.02 -30.58 20.54
C ALA A 276 -1.89 -31.61 21.27
N ALA A 277 -3.17 -31.33 21.51
CA ALA A 277 -4.10 -32.24 22.15
C ALA A 277 -4.40 -33.49 21.28
N GLN A 278 -4.21 -33.39 19.96
CA GLN A 278 -4.49 -34.46 19.01
C GLN A 278 -3.24 -35.30 18.63
N MET A 279 -2.10 -35.10 19.31
CA MET A 279 -0.84 -35.76 18.97
C MET A 279 -0.14 -36.37 20.20
N PRO A 280 0.80 -37.33 20.00
CA PRO A 280 1.57 -37.92 21.09
C PRO A 280 2.36 -36.86 21.88
N LEU A 281 2.48 -37.04 23.19
CA LEU A 281 3.04 -36.05 24.14
C LEU A 281 4.39 -35.45 23.70
N ASN A 282 5.30 -36.28 23.17
CA ASN A 282 6.61 -35.83 22.70
C ASN A 282 6.53 -34.89 21.48
N SER A 283 5.54 -35.07 20.61
CA SER A 283 5.28 -34.21 19.45
C SER A 283 4.59 -32.92 19.86
N ALA A 284 3.62 -33.01 20.78
CA ALA A 284 2.94 -31.88 21.39
C ALA A 284 3.94 -30.91 22.05
N VAL A 285 4.83 -31.43 22.88
CA VAL A 285 5.87 -30.64 23.57
C VAL A 285 6.81 -29.96 22.57
N LYS A 286 7.19 -30.63 21.47
CA LYS A 286 8.03 -30.03 20.42
C LYS A 286 7.32 -28.89 19.70
N LEU A 287 6.05 -29.07 19.33
CA LEU A 287 5.23 -28.05 18.66
C LEU A 287 5.07 -26.82 19.54
N LEU A 288 4.65 -26.99 20.79
CA LEU A 288 4.42 -25.89 21.73
C LEU A 288 5.71 -25.11 22.01
N ARG A 289 6.85 -25.79 22.18
CA ARG A 289 8.16 -25.13 22.34
C ARG A 289 8.59 -24.35 21.10
N ALA A 290 8.26 -24.81 19.90
CA ALA A 290 8.59 -24.12 18.65
C ALA A 290 7.74 -22.85 18.49
N VAL A 291 6.45 -22.95 18.77
CA VAL A 291 5.50 -21.81 18.74
C VAL A 291 5.90 -20.77 19.78
N TYR A 292 6.15 -21.19 21.02
CA TYR A 292 6.57 -20.29 22.10
C TYR A 292 7.84 -19.53 21.75
N ARG A 293 8.88 -20.21 21.22
CA ARG A 293 10.14 -19.58 20.77
C ARG A 293 9.93 -18.57 19.65
N ARG A 294 9.07 -18.86 18.67
CA ARG A 294 8.77 -17.90 17.59
C ARG A 294 8.03 -16.68 18.09
N LEU A 295 7.08 -16.86 19.01
CA LEU A 295 6.32 -15.77 19.62
C LEU A 295 7.22 -14.86 20.48
N THR A 296 8.06 -15.44 21.35
CA THR A 296 9.02 -14.67 22.16
C THR A 296 10.05 -13.95 21.30
N ALA A 297 10.61 -14.60 20.27
CA ALA A 297 11.56 -13.96 19.35
C ALA A 297 10.92 -12.83 18.51
N SER A 298 9.61 -12.90 18.24
CA SER A 298 8.89 -11.83 17.54
C SER A 298 8.64 -10.63 18.46
N ILE A 299 8.27 -10.89 19.72
CA ILE A 299 8.03 -9.85 20.75
C ILE A 299 9.36 -9.15 21.12
N ALA A 300 10.43 -9.91 21.35
CA ALA A 300 11.75 -9.38 21.69
C ALA A 300 12.34 -8.51 20.56
N ARG A 301 12.18 -8.92 19.30
CA ARG A 301 12.61 -8.10 18.15
C ARG A 301 11.90 -6.75 18.07
N ARG A 302 10.63 -6.67 18.50
CA ARG A 302 9.89 -5.40 18.54
C ARG A 302 10.21 -4.55 19.77
N GLN A 303 10.43 -5.17 20.93
CA GLN A 303 10.86 -4.44 22.13
C GLN A 303 12.27 -3.88 21.98
N ASN A 304 13.23 -4.64 21.44
CA ASN A 304 14.57 -4.13 21.15
C ASN A 304 14.53 -3.01 20.11
N SER A 305 13.69 -3.09 19.06
CA SER A 305 13.54 -1.98 18.11
C SER A 305 12.99 -0.70 18.74
N HIS A 306 12.23 -0.80 19.84
CA HIS A 306 11.65 0.33 20.55
C HIS A 306 12.57 0.87 21.66
N ILE A 307 13.42 0.00 22.24
CA ILE A 307 14.46 0.37 23.22
C ILE A 307 15.66 0.98 22.49
N GLU A 308 16.13 0.40 21.38
CA GLU A 308 17.18 0.98 20.53
C GLU A 308 16.75 2.36 19.98
N GLN A 309 15.47 2.56 19.68
CA GLN A 309 14.93 3.88 19.29
C GLN A 309 14.91 4.89 20.45
N LEU A 310 14.74 4.45 21.70
CA LEU A 310 14.75 5.31 22.88
C LEU A 310 16.18 5.60 23.36
N GLU A 311 17.09 4.63 23.28
CA GLU A 311 18.51 4.78 23.58
C GLU A 311 19.18 5.67 22.55
N HIS A 312 18.88 5.51 21.25
CA HIS A 312 19.41 6.42 20.22
C HIS A 312 18.81 7.85 20.33
N HIS A 313 17.61 8.00 20.88
CA HIS A 313 17.02 9.31 21.16
C HIS A 313 17.55 9.95 22.45
N ASN A 314 18.00 9.15 23.43
CA ASN A 314 18.67 9.64 24.64
C ASN A 314 20.15 9.98 24.36
N GLU A 315 20.89 9.14 23.63
CA GLU A 315 22.28 9.41 23.26
C GLU A 315 22.43 10.64 22.35
N GLN A 316 21.44 10.94 21.50
CA GLN A 316 21.43 12.16 20.68
C GLN A 316 20.93 13.41 21.43
N ASN A 317 20.41 13.29 22.66
CA ASN A 317 19.93 14.40 23.48
C ASN A 317 20.76 14.68 24.75
N THR A 318 21.84 13.92 25.02
CA THR A 318 22.74 14.14 26.16
C THR A 318 23.91 15.11 25.94
N GLU A 319 24.03 15.74 24.77
CA GLU A 319 24.78 17.01 24.58
C GLU A 319 24.00 17.88 23.59
N PRO A 320 23.47 19.07 23.98
CA PRO A 320 24.16 20.11 24.73
C PRO A 320 23.29 20.78 25.82
N GLN A 321 23.33 20.29 27.05
CA GLN A 321 22.82 21.03 28.23
C GLN A 321 23.93 21.51 29.18
N GLN A 322 25.20 21.17 28.92
CA GLN A 322 26.34 21.67 29.70
C GLN A 322 27.00 22.94 29.12
N LEU A 323 26.60 23.42 27.93
CA LEU A 323 27.15 24.64 27.32
C LEU A 323 26.33 25.92 27.57
N LEU A 324 25.11 25.83 28.13
CA LEU A 324 24.30 27.00 28.51
C LEU A 324 24.41 27.42 29.99
N TYR A 325 25.11 26.65 30.83
CA TYR A 325 25.31 26.97 32.25
C TYR A 325 26.63 27.72 32.55
N ASN A 326 27.58 27.76 31.60
CA ASN A 326 28.90 28.39 31.78
C ASN A 326 29.09 29.76 31.08
N GLN A 327 28.03 30.38 30.54
CA GLN A 327 28.08 31.75 29.98
C GLN A 327 27.37 32.81 30.83
N LYS A 328 26.85 32.48 32.01
CA LYS A 328 26.20 33.43 32.94
C LYS A 328 27.03 33.81 34.17
N THR A 329 28.32 33.44 34.24
CA THR A 329 29.19 33.72 35.40
C THR A 329 30.52 34.40 35.03
N ARG A 330 30.53 35.24 33.99
CA ARG A 330 31.66 36.15 33.66
C ARG A 330 31.18 37.51 33.17
N LEU A 331 30.39 38.19 33.99
CA LEU A 331 30.10 39.63 33.83
C LEU A 331 30.10 40.41 35.16
N HIS A 332 30.65 39.82 36.23
CA HIS A 332 31.04 40.54 37.45
C HIS A 332 32.46 40.11 37.84
N GLN A 333 33.43 40.72 37.16
CA GLN A 333 34.71 41.22 37.66
C GLN A 333 35.50 41.84 36.51
#